data_AF-A8DYG6-F1
#
_entry.id   AF-A8DYG6-F1
#
_cell.length_a   1.000
_cell.length_b   1.000
_cell.length_c   1.000
_cell.angle_alpha   90.00
_cell.angle_beta   90.00
_cell.angle_gamma   90.00
#
_symmetry.space_group_name_H-M   'P 1'
#
loop_
_entity.id
_entity.type
_entity.pdbx_description
1 polymer ?
#
loop_
_entity_poly.entity_id
_entity_poly.type
_entity_poly.pdbx_seq_one_letter_code
_entity_poly.pdbx_strand_id
1 'polypeptide(L)'
;MVWFNSLCFLLLPALLMDSVMTTGIDEDHILNHDVDPDPGRMKYIWNPFSGFCGENATMVRCAGVCPETCAFKSLKCPKYCGVNCVCKPDYVFNENLQLCILKTDCPLDIKQLVVETHRVFQ
;
A
#
# COMPACT_ATOMS: atom_id res chain seq x y z
N MET A 1 -1.64 54.20 -31.63
CA MET A 1 -0.33 53.80 -31.06
C MET A 1 -0.45 52.63 -30.06
N VAL A 2 -1.44 51.73 -30.19
CA VAL A 2 -1.74 50.70 -29.17
C VAL A 2 -0.96 49.38 -29.38
N TRP A 3 -0.27 49.23 -30.52
CA TRP A 3 0.34 47.94 -30.88
C TRP A 3 1.55 47.56 -30.00
N PHE A 4 2.26 48.54 -29.44
CA PHE A 4 3.40 48.30 -28.55
C PHE A 4 2.99 47.62 -27.23
N ASN A 5 1.78 47.87 -26.72
CA ASN A 5 1.33 47.26 -25.47
C ASN A 5 1.04 45.76 -25.62
N SER A 6 0.57 45.32 -26.80
CA SER A 6 0.20 43.92 -27.03
C SER A 6 1.41 42.97 -27.03
N LEU A 7 2.58 43.43 -27.48
CA LEU A 7 3.82 42.65 -27.45
C LEU A 7 4.34 42.45 -26.03
N CYS A 8 4.16 43.45 -25.16
CA CYS A 8 4.55 43.37 -23.74
C CYS A 8 3.74 42.30 -22.97
N PHE A 9 2.44 42.16 -23.29
CA PHE A 9 1.56 41.19 -22.64
C PHE A 9 1.89 39.72 -22.96
N LEU A 10 2.61 39.43 -24.05
CA LEU A 10 3.00 38.06 -24.40
C LEU A 10 4.35 37.63 -23.81
N LEU A 11 5.24 38.58 -23.48
CA LEU A 11 6.54 38.28 -22.87
C LEU A 11 6.44 37.95 -21.37
N LEU A 12 5.51 38.59 -20.66
CA LEU A 12 5.27 38.37 -19.23
C LEU A 12 4.89 36.91 -18.90
N PRO A 13 3.95 36.26 -19.61
CA PRO A 13 3.63 34.85 -19.41
C PRO A 13 4.81 33.92 -19.71
N ALA A 14 5.62 34.21 -20.74
CA ALA A 14 6.78 33.38 -21.07
C ALA A 14 7.83 33.42 -19.96
N LEU A 15 8.16 34.61 -19.44
CA LEU A 15 9.09 34.78 -18.32
C LEU A 15 8.58 34.14 -17.01
N LEU A 16 7.26 34.16 -16.79
CA LEU A 16 6.66 33.48 -15.63
C LEU A 16 6.76 31.95 -15.74
N MET A 17 6.65 31.38 -16.94
CA MET A 17 6.78 29.93 -17.14
C MET A 17 8.20 29.42 -16.89
N ASP A 18 9.23 30.19 -17.22
CA ASP A 18 10.64 29.81 -16.97
C ASP A 18 10.97 29.70 -15.47
N SER A 19 10.28 30.46 -14.61
CA SER A 19 10.54 30.47 -13.16
C SER A 19 9.96 29.26 -12.38
N VAL A 20 9.08 28.46 -12.99
CA VAL A 20 8.36 27.37 -12.27
C VAL A 20 9.07 26.02 -12.34
N MET A 21 10.20 25.89 -13.06
CA MET A 21 10.78 24.57 -13.37
C MET A 21 11.91 24.07 -12.46
N THR A 22 12.22 24.73 -11.33
CA THR A 22 13.37 24.29 -10.52
C THR A 22 13.12 24.30 -9.01
N THR A 23 12.12 23.54 -8.58
CA THR A 23 12.17 22.92 -7.24
C THR A 23 12.18 21.39 -7.40
N GLY A 24 13.13 20.89 -8.19
CA GLY A 24 13.54 19.49 -8.03
C GLY A 24 14.19 19.36 -6.66
N ILE A 25 13.82 18.33 -5.90
CA ILE A 25 14.58 17.98 -4.69
C ILE A 25 15.98 17.59 -5.18
N ASP A 26 17.02 18.31 -4.77
CA ASP A 26 18.41 17.94 -5.08
C ASP A 26 18.65 16.50 -4.62
N GLU A 27 19.08 15.63 -5.55
CA GLU A 27 19.30 14.19 -5.30
C GLU A 27 20.33 13.94 -4.18
N ASP A 28 21.23 14.91 -3.94
CA ASP A 28 22.24 14.88 -2.89
C ASP A 28 21.66 14.80 -1.46
N HIS A 29 20.37 15.13 -1.28
CA HIS A 29 19.68 14.99 0.01
C HIS A 29 18.89 13.67 0.14
N ILE A 30 18.83 12.85 -0.90
CA ILE A 30 18.10 11.58 -0.90
C ILE A 30 19.06 10.48 -0.47
N LEU A 31 18.92 10.00 0.77
CA LEU A 31 19.62 8.81 1.24
C LEU A 31 19.04 7.58 0.54
N ASN A 32 19.76 7.07 -0.46
CA ASN A 32 19.43 5.83 -1.14
C ASN A 32 20.04 4.64 -0.40
N HIS A 33 19.34 3.50 -0.42
CA HIS A 33 19.90 2.22 0.03
C HIS A 33 20.63 1.54 -1.14
N ASP A 34 21.82 1.03 -0.90
CA ASP A 34 22.60 0.28 -1.91
C ASP A 34 21.88 -1.01 -2.38
N VAL A 35 21.04 -1.58 -1.50
CA VAL A 35 20.27 -2.79 -1.74
C VAL A 35 18.83 -2.54 -1.30
N ASP A 36 17.86 -3.02 -2.09
CA ASP A 36 16.44 -2.98 -1.72
C ASP A 36 16.25 -3.69 -0.36
N PRO A 37 15.78 -3.00 0.70
CA PRO A 37 15.57 -3.61 2.00
C PRO A 37 14.41 -4.62 2.03
N ASP A 38 13.53 -4.63 1.01
CA ASP A 38 12.39 -5.54 0.91
C ASP A 38 12.23 -6.06 -0.53
N PRO A 39 13.16 -6.91 -1.01
CA PRO A 39 13.14 -7.41 -2.40
C PRO A 39 11.91 -8.29 -2.69
N GLY A 40 11.24 -8.79 -1.64
CA GLY A 40 10.00 -9.55 -1.73
C GLY A 40 8.75 -8.68 -1.85
N ARG A 41 8.87 -7.34 -1.80
CA ARG A 41 7.74 -6.40 -1.74
C ARG A 41 6.68 -6.67 -2.81
N MET A 42 7.11 -6.93 -4.04
CA MET A 42 6.23 -7.17 -5.19
C MET A 42 5.40 -8.46 -5.09
N LYS A 43 5.74 -9.38 -4.18
CA LYS A 43 4.97 -10.61 -3.96
C LYS A 43 3.70 -10.36 -3.13
N TYR A 44 3.69 -9.29 -2.34
CA TYR A 44 2.60 -9.04 -1.39
C TYR A 44 1.41 -8.38 -2.05
N ILE A 45 0.23 -8.63 -1.50
CA ILE A 45 -1.04 -8.05 -1.95
C ILE A 45 -1.05 -6.57 -1.53
N TRP A 46 -1.15 -5.68 -2.52
CA TRP A 46 -1.39 -4.26 -2.28
C TRP A 46 -2.85 -4.05 -1.88
N ASN A 47 -3.08 -3.16 -0.89
CA ASN A 47 -4.34 -2.98 -0.17
C ASN A 47 -5.61 -3.39 -0.97
N PRO A 48 -6.19 -4.58 -0.71
CA PRO A 48 -7.34 -5.08 -1.46
C PRO A 48 -8.64 -4.35 -1.09
N PHE A 49 -8.64 -3.63 0.05
CA PHE A 49 -9.80 -2.92 0.56
C PHE A 49 -9.82 -1.52 -0.04
N SER A 50 -10.59 -1.33 -1.12
CA SER A 50 -10.71 -0.07 -1.86
C SER A 50 -11.44 1.02 -1.07
N GLY A 51 -10.79 1.55 -0.03
CA GLY A 51 -11.28 2.62 0.85
C GLY A 51 -12.04 2.13 2.08
N PHE A 52 -12.78 1.02 1.98
CA PHE A 52 -13.57 0.45 3.08
C PHE A 52 -13.32 -1.03 3.28
N CYS A 53 -13.51 -1.51 4.51
CA CYS A 53 -13.44 -2.93 4.82
C CYS A 53 -14.69 -3.65 4.31
N GLY A 54 -14.52 -4.87 3.80
CA GLY A 54 -15.63 -5.73 3.40
C GLY A 54 -16.46 -6.23 4.60
N GLU A 55 -17.57 -6.91 4.34
CA GLU A 55 -18.58 -7.32 5.33
C GLU A 55 -18.01 -8.03 6.57
N ASN A 56 -16.93 -8.79 6.40
CA ASN A 56 -16.32 -9.64 7.43
C ASN A 56 -15.01 -9.08 7.99
N ALA A 57 -14.77 -7.79 7.80
CA ALA A 57 -13.60 -7.09 8.30
C ALA A 57 -14.01 -5.84 9.10
N THR A 58 -13.12 -5.42 9.99
CA THR A 58 -13.27 -4.23 10.84
C THR A 58 -12.20 -3.22 10.47
N MET A 59 -12.60 -1.96 10.31
CA MET A 59 -11.67 -0.86 10.05
C MET A 59 -10.85 -0.54 11.29
N VAL A 60 -9.54 -0.51 11.12
CA VAL A 60 -8.55 -0.15 12.13
C VAL A 60 -7.50 0.75 11.50
N ARG A 61 -6.80 1.56 12.30
CA ARG A 61 -5.74 2.44 11.79
C ARG A 61 -4.57 1.67 11.17
N CYS A 62 -4.25 0.49 11.72
CA CYS A 62 -3.12 -0.33 11.29
C CYS A 62 -3.43 -1.80 11.62
N ALA A 63 -3.75 -2.60 10.61
CA ALA A 63 -4.11 -4.02 10.78
C ALA A 63 -2.91 -4.98 10.72
N GLY A 64 -1.73 -4.46 10.37
CA GLY A 64 -0.54 -5.29 10.15
C GLY A 64 -0.38 -5.73 8.69
N VAL A 65 0.57 -6.65 8.47
CA VAL A 65 0.88 -7.26 7.17
C VAL A 65 0.78 -8.80 7.14
N CYS A 66 0.56 -9.42 8.30
CA CYS A 66 0.48 -10.88 8.47
C CYS A 66 -0.91 -11.31 8.98
N PRO A 67 -1.97 -11.22 8.16
CA PRO A 67 -3.27 -11.77 8.54
C PRO A 67 -3.17 -13.29 8.73
N GLU A 68 -4.04 -13.85 9.58
CA GLU A 68 -4.28 -15.29 9.58
C GLU A 68 -5.00 -15.67 8.27
N THR A 69 -4.55 -16.73 7.60
CA THR A 69 -5.17 -17.29 6.40
C THR A 69 -5.55 -18.75 6.63
N CYS A 70 -6.26 -19.37 5.69
CA CYS A 70 -6.56 -20.81 5.78
C CYS A 70 -5.29 -21.67 5.87
N ALA A 71 -4.23 -21.27 5.17
CA ALA A 71 -2.99 -22.03 5.09
C ALA A 71 -1.98 -21.69 6.20
N PHE A 72 -1.98 -20.44 6.70
CA PHE A 72 -0.92 -19.98 7.58
C PHE A 72 -1.40 -19.12 8.75
N LYS A 73 -0.76 -19.32 9.90
CA LYS A 73 -0.86 -18.47 11.07
C LYS A 73 0.53 -18.08 11.55
N SER A 74 0.80 -16.79 11.60
CA SER A 74 2.11 -16.26 12.04
C SER A 74 2.21 -16.24 13.57
N LEU A 75 3.32 -16.73 14.11
CA LEU A 75 3.66 -16.57 15.54
C LEU A 75 4.17 -15.18 15.86
N LYS A 76 4.90 -14.58 14.92
CA LYS A 76 5.45 -13.23 14.99
C LYS A 76 5.12 -12.50 13.69
N CYS A 77 4.89 -11.20 13.80
CA CYS A 77 4.76 -10.33 12.64
C CYS A 77 5.47 -9.01 12.90
N PRO A 78 6.23 -8.48 11.92
CA PRO A 78 6.75 -7.11 12.03
C PRO A 78 5.59 -6.12 12.16
N LYS A 79 5.82 -5.03 12.91
CA LYS A 79 4.82 -3.98 13.16
C LYS A 79 4.69 -3.00 11.99
N TYR A 80 4.58 -3.52 10.77
CA TYR A 80 4.32 -2.72 9.57
C TYR A 80 2.82 -2.50 9.41
N CYS A 81 2.43 -1.31 8.97
CA CYS A 81 1.05 -1.00 8.62
C CYS A 81 0.86 -1.22 7.12
N GLY A 82 0.32 -2.38 6.73
CA GLY A 82 0.03 -2.66 5.31
C GLY A 82 -1.38 -2.29 4.91
N VAL A 83 -2.37 -2.69 5.71
CA VAL A 83 -3.80 -2.42 5.44
C VAL A 83 -4.51 -1.84 6.66
N ASN A 84 -5.69 -1.28 6.42
CA ASN A 84 -6.56 -0.66 7.42
C ASN A 84 -7.75 -1.55 7.82
N CYS A 85 -7.71 -2.85 7.48
CA CYS A 85 -8.79 -3.79 7.75
C CYS A 85 -8.25 -5.07 8.39
N VAL A 86 -8.86 -5.48 9.50
CA VAL A 86 -8.61 -6.78 10.16
C VAL A 86 -9.84 -7.66 10.00
N CYS A 87 -9.66 -8.95 9.72
CA CYS A 87 -10.79 -9.87 9.72
C CYS A 87 -11.46 -9.92 11.11
N LYS A 88 -12.79 -10.00 11.13
CA LYS A 88 -13.56 -10.16 12.37
C LYS A 88 -13.17 -11.47 13.10
N PRO A 89 -13.47 -11.62 14.40
CA PRO A 89 -13.26 -12.89 15.10
C PRO A 89 -13.84 -14.07 14.34
N ASP A 90 -13.12 -15.20 14.32
CA ASP A 90 -13.46 -16.43 13.57
C ASP A 90 -13.42 -16.32 12.03
N TYR A 91 -13.01 -15.18 11.48
CA TYR A 91 -12.70 -15.02 10.06
C TYR A 91 -11.19 -15.01 9.80
N VAL A 92 -10.80 -15.47 8.61
CA VAL A 92 -9.42 -15.45 8.09
C VAL A 92 -9.40 -14.83 6.71
N PHE A 93 -8.25 -14.27 6.33
CA PHE A 93 -8.08 -13.68 5.02
C PHE A 93 -7.86 -14.77 3.98
N ASN A 94 -8.65 -14.75 2.91
CA ASN A 94 -8.45 -15.58 1.74
C ASN A 94 -7.68 -14.80 0.68
N GLU A 95 -6.43 -15.19 0.41
CA GLU A 95 -5.53 -14.50 -0.52
C GLU A 95 -6.06 -14.51 -1.97
N ASN A 96 -6.77 -15.56 -2.38
CA ASN A 96 -7.30 -15.70 -3.74
C ASN A 96 -8.57 -14.86 -3.95
N LEU A 97 -9.46 -14.84 -2.97
CA LEU A 97 -10.71 -14.07 -3.01
C LEU A 97 -10.53 -12.61 -2.57
N GLN A 98 -9.39 -12.28 -1.98
CA GLN A 98 -9.06 -10.97 -1.44
C GLN A 98 -10.09 -10.44 -0.42
N LEU A 99 -10.65 -11.34 0.41
CA LEU A 99 -11.66 -11.01 1.41
C LEU A 99 -11.56 -11.92 2.64
N CYS A 100 -12.20 -11.52 3.73
CA CYS A 100 -12.30 -12.31 4.95
C CYS A 100 -13.43 -13.35 4.84
N ILE A 101 -13.10 -14.63 5.00
CA ILE A 101 -14.05 -15.75 5.03
C ILE A 101 -14.08 -16.41 6.40
N LEU A 102 -15.16 -17.12 6.72
CA LEU A 102 -15.25 -17.85 7.99
C LEU A 102 -14.20 -18.97 7.99
N LYS A 103 -13.58 -19.26 9.15
CA LYS A 103 -12.59 -20.36 9.26
C LYS A 103 -13.14 -21.71 8.79
N THR A 104 -14.43 -21.95 8.97
CA THR A 104 -15.11 -23.17 8.53
C THR A 104 -15.29 -23.25 7.01
N ASP A 105 -15.16 -22.13 6.29
CA ASP A 105 -15.25 -22.08 4.83
C ASP A 105 -13.89 -22.33 4.15
N CYS A 106 -12.83 -22.54 4.94
CA CYS A 106 -11.54 -22.97 4.42
C CYS A 106 -11.65 -24.37 3.78
N PRO A 107 -10.93 -24.63 2.66
CA PRO A 107 -10.91 -25.96 2.05
C PRO A 107 -10.46 -27.05 3.04
N LEU A 108 -11.20 -28.16 3.10
CA LEU A 108 -11.00 -29.22 4.09
C LEU A 108 -9.65 -29.96 3.97
N ASP A 109 -9.03 -29.89 2.79
CA ASP A 109 -7.72 -30.46 2.47
C ASP A 109 -6.55 -29.58 2.95
N ILE A 110 -6.80 -28.32 3.29
CA ILE A 110 -5.78 -27.39 3.78
C ILE A 110 -5.69 -27.46 5.29
N LYS A 111 -4.56 -27.96 5.81
CA LYS A 111 -4.20 -27.85 7.23
C LYS A 111 -3.46 -26.54 7.47
N GLN A 112 -4.01 -25.68 8.33
CA GLN A 112 -3.33 -24.44 8.71
C GLN A 112 -1.99 -24.74 9.41
N LEU A 113 -0.90 -24.18 8.88
CA LEU A 113 0.43 -24.29 9.44
C LEU A 113 0.72 -23.07 10.32
N VAL A 114 1.26 -23.33 11.51
CA VAL A 114 1.76 -22.29 12.40
C VAL A 114 3.23 -22.06 12.07
N VAL A 115 3.55 -20.88 11.53
CA VAL A 115 4.89 -20.53 11.04
C VAL A 115 5.43 -19.31 11.78
N GLU A 116 6.73 -19.06 11.71
CA GLU A 116 7.31 -17.89 12.39
C GLU A 116 6.72 -16.58 11.85
N THR A 117 6.68 -16.40 10.53
CA THR A 117 6.10 -15.21 9.88
C THR A 117 5.60 -15.56 8.48
N HIS A 118 4.35 -15.21 8.19
CA HIS A 118 3.72 -15.25 6.86
C HIS A 118 3.16 -13.87 6.52
N ARG A 119 3.92 -13.10 5.74
CA ARG A 119 3.49 -11.78 5.27
C ARG A 119 2.67 -11.91 3.99
N VAL A 120 1.49 -11.30 3.99
CA VAL A 120 0.56 -11.29 2.87
C VAL A 120 0.44 -9.90 2.26
N PHE A 121 0.41 -8.86 3.07
CA PHE A 121 0.22 -7.48 2.60
C PHE A 121 1.54 -6.73 2.45
N GLN A 122 1.53 -5.81 1.49
CA GLN A 122 2.62 -4.87 1.29
C GLN A 122 2.73 -3.91 2.48
#